data_AF-A0A955Y216-F1
#
_entry.id   AF-A0A955Y216-F1
#
_cell.length_a   1.000
_cell.length_b   1.000
_cell.length_c   1.000
_cell.angle_alpha   90.00
_cell.angle_beta   90.00
_cell.angle_gamma   90.00
#
_symmetry.space_group_name_H-M   'P 1'
#
loop_
_entity.id
_entity.type
_entity.pdbx_description
1 polymer ?
#
loop_
_entity_poly.entity_id
_entity_poly.type
_entity_poly.pdbx_seq_one_letter_code
_entity_poly.pdbx_strand_id
1 'polypeptide(L)'
;MGSGFLRRSAVRRFREQGWTRAAILPPATCLEVRRTFLAEVKPWTGPLLRQLTSRAEPHALSVDGYVTNPVANPHRTGFPAFSTVETTVMRACPLVEVVETLLDGPAAMLQSAYYESSRGTLT
;
A
#
# COMPACT_ATOMS: atom_id res chain seq x y z
N MET A 1 9.84 -23.24 -7.34
CA MET A 1 10.38 -22.31 -8.37
C MET A 1 10.74 -21.03 -7.64
N GLY A 2 11.94 -20.48 -7.84
CA GLY A 2 12.32 -19.23 -7.17
C GLY A 2 11.65 -18.05 -7.87
N SER A 3 10.93 -17.21 -7.13
CA SER A 3 10.30 -16.01 -7.68
C SER A 3 11.37 -15.10 -8.28
N GLY A 4 11.18 -14.68 -9.54
CA GLY A 4 12.13 -13.79 -10.23
C GLY A 4 12.30 -12.42 -9.56
N PHE A 5 11.46 -12.12 -8.59
CA PHE A 5 11.37 -10.85 -7.87
C PHE A 5 12.21 -10.81 -6.58
N LEU A 6 12.55 -11.96 -5.99
CA LEU A 6 13.32 -12.03 -4.75
C LEU A 6 14.71 -12.63 -4.99
N ARG A 7 15.74 -11.82 -4.76
CA ARG A 7 17.12 -12.32 -4.68
C ARG A 7 17.25 -13.23 -3.45
N ARG A 8 18.05 -14.30 -3.52
CA ARG A 8 18.35 -15.18 -2.35
C ARG A 8 18.83 -14.41 -1.12
N SER A 9 19.57 -13.31 -1.31
CA SER A 9 20.01 -12.44 -0.23
C SER A 9 18.85 -11.72 0.48
N ALA A 10 17.75 -11.45 -0.20
CA ALA A 10 16.54 -10.87 0.39
C ALA A 10 15.83 -11.85 1.32
N VAL A 11 15.76 -13.13 0.93
CA VAL A 11 15.18 -14.21 1.77
C VAL A 11 16.03 -14.44 3.01
N ARG A 12 17.36 -14.52 2.85
CA ARG A 12 18.27 -14.66 3.99
C ARG A 12 18.12 -13.50 4.98
N ARG A 13 18.12 -12.26 4.48
CA ARG A 13 17.95 -11.06 5.33
C ARG A 13 16.63 -11.10 6.08
N PHE A 14 15.53 -11.50 5.43
CA PHE A 14 14.24 -11.63 6.09
C PHE A 14 14.29 -12.62 7.26
N ARG A 15 14.91 -13.80 7.07
CA ARG A 15 15.05 -14.80 8.14
C ARG A 15 15.90 -14.32 9.32
N GLU A 16 16.93 -13.53 9.04
CA GLU A 16 17.86 -13.03 10.07
C GLU A 16 17.31 -11.79 10.80
N GLN A 17 16.58 -10.91 10.11
CA GLN A 17 16.24 -9.56 10.59
C GLN A 17 14.74 -9.32 10.74
N GLY A 18 13.89 -10.21 10.24
CA GLY A 18 12.44 -10.05 10.20
C GLY A 18 11.94 -9.06 9.13
N TRP A 19 12.82 -8.49 8.29
CA TRP A 19 12.43 -7.57 7.21
C TRP A 19 13.34 -7.70 5.98
N THR A 20 12.83 -7.26 4.84
CA THR A 20 13.59 -7.17 3.59
C THR A 20 13.06 -6.07 2.68
N ARG A 21 13.79 -5.74 1.60
CA ARG A 21 13.38 -4.76 0.59
C ARG A 21 13.32 -5.46 -0.77
N ALA A 22 12.24 -5.23 -1.51
CA ALA A 22 12.05 -5.78 -2.85
C ALA A 22 11.44 -4.72 -3.78
N ALA A 23 11.96 -4.62 -5.01
CA ALA A 23 11.40 -3.75 -6.04
C ALA A 23 10.34 -4.53 -6.80
N ILE A 24 9.09 -4.43 -6.34
CA ILE A 24 7.95 -5.22 -6.85
C ILE A 24 7.07 -4.45 -7.84
N LEU A 25 7.25 -3.12 -7.94
CA LEU A 25 6.50 -2.27 -8.86
C LEU A 25 7.42 -1.29 -9.60
N PRO A 26 7.14 -0.99 -10.88
CA PRO A 26 7.81 0.08 -11.60
C PRO A 26 7.54 1.46 -10.97
N PRO A 27 8.51 2.39 -10.99
CA PRO A 27 8.31 3.74 -10.48
C PRO A 27 7.11 4.48 -11.10
N ALA A 28 6.87 4.29 -12.40
CA ALA A 28 5.75 4.89 -13.11
C ALA A 28 4.39 4.46 -12.54
N THR A 29 4.26 3.17 -12.19
CA THR A 29 3.06 2.62 -11.56
C THR A 29 2.82 3.22 -10.18
N CYS A 30 3.88 3.38 -9.37
CA CYS A 30 3.77 4.03 -8.06
C CYS A 30 3.32 5.50 -8.18
N LEU A 31 3.84 6.23 -9.18
CA LEU A 31 3.44 7.61 -9.45
C LEU A 31 1.98 7.71 -9.90
N GLU A 32 1.51 6.75 -10.72
CA GLU A 32 0.13 6.71 -11.18
C GLU A 32 -0.86 6.50 -10.02
N VAL A 33 -0.61 5.49 -9.16
CA VAL A 33 -1.43 5.24 -7.96
C VAL A 33 -1.49 6.48 -7.07
N ARG A 34 -0.34 7.13 -6.86
CA ARG A 34 -0.28 8.37 -6.06
C ARG A 34 -1.11 9.47 -6.71
N ARG A 35 -0.99 9.67 -8.02
CA ARG A 35 -1.72 10.71 -8.76
C ARG A 35 -3.23 10.51 -8.64
N THR A 36 -3.73 9.30 -8.84
CA THR A 36 -5.18 9.03 -8.71
C THR A 36 -5.67 9.17 -7.27
N PHE A 37 -4.88 8.75 -6.27
CA PHE A 37 -5.21 8.99 -4.87
C PHE A 37 -5.38 10.49 -4.58
N LEU A 38 -4.42 11.31 -5.01
CA LEU A 38 -4.43 12.76 -4.80
C LEU A 38 -5.60 13.45 -5.52
N ALA A 39 -6.06 12.90 -6.65
CA ALA A 39 -7.14 13.48 -7.43
C ALA A 39 -8.54 13.12 -6.89
N GLU A 40 -8.71 11.93 -6.33
CA GLU A 40 -10.04 11.39 -6.01
C GLU A 40 -10.26 11.17 -4.51
N VAL A 41 -9.30 10.55 -3.82
CA VAL A 41 -9.45 10.19 -2.40
C VAL A 41 -9.05 11.34 -1.48
N LYS A 42 -7.95 12.03 -1.77
CA LYS A 42 -7.45 13.12 -0.92
C LYS A 42 -8.43 14.30 -0.75
N PRO A 43 -9.10 14.81 -1.81
CA PRO A 43 -10.04 15.92 -1.66
C PRO A 43 -11.41 15.49 -1.12
N TRP A 44 -11.66 14.18 -0.96
CA TRP A 44 -12.93 13.68 -0.42
C TRP A 44 -13.16 14.19 1.00
N THR A 45 -14.32 14.80 1.25
CA THR A 45 -14.70 15.37 2.55
C THR A 45 -15.64 14.48 3.35
N GLY A 46 -16.19 13.43 2.73
CA GLY A 46 -17.05 12.46 3.39
C GLY A 46 -16.27 11.52 4.32
N PRO A 47 -16.98 10.60 5.01
CA PRO A 47 -16.35 9.65 5.91
C PRO A 47 -15.52 8.62 5.13
N LEU A 48 -14.36 8.28 5.70
CA LEU A 48 -13.45 7.22 5.23
C LEU A 48 -13.17 6.25 6.37
N LEU A 49 -13.08 4.95 6.04
CA LEU A 49 -12.68 3.96 7.03
C LEU A 49 -11.22 4.20 7.44
N ARG A 50 -10.97 4.23 8.74
CA ARG A 50 -9.66 4.52 9.33
C ARG A 50 -8.96 3.28 9.82
N GLN A 51 -7.65 3.23 9.62
CA GLN A 51 -6.82 2.11 10.06
C GLN A 51 -6.71 2.02 11.59
N LEU A 52 -6.53 3.16 12.28
CA LEU A 52 -6.24 3.16 13.71
C LEU A 52 -7.47 2.92 14.58
N THR A 53 -8.64 3.39 14.13
CA THR A 53 -9.88 3.35 14.92
C THR A 53 -10.90 2.34 14.39
N SER A 54 -10.69 1.81 13.18
CA SER A 54 -11.64 0.93 12.48
C SER A 54 -13.03 1.55 12.33
N ARG A 55 -13.11 2.88 12.25
CA ARG A 55 -14.34 3.66 12.14
C ARG A 55 -14.35 4.50 10.88
N ALA A 56 -15.54 4.79 10.39
CA ALA A 56 -15.74 5.76 9.31
C ALA A 56 -15.67 7.17 9.92
N GLU A 57 -14.67 7.95 9.52
CA GLU A 57 -14.40 9.28 10.07
C GLU A 57 -14.17 10.30 8.94
N PRO A 58 -14.54 11.58 9.12
CA PRO A 58 -14.25 12.63 8.15
C PRO A 58 -12.78 12.68 7.75
N HIS A 59 -12.50 13.18 6.55
CA HIS A 59 -11.11 13.35 6.10
C HIS A 59 -10.35 14.32 7.00
N ALA A 60 -9.35 13.84 7.74
CA ALA A 60 -8.48 14.67 8.57
C ALA A 60 -7.09 14.78 7.95
N LEU A 61 -6.66 16.02 7.73
CA LEU A 61 -5.32 16.37 7.29
C LEU A 61 -4.59 17.14 8.40
N SER A 62 -3.27 17.05 8.43
CA SER A 62 -2.41 17.87 9.28
C SER A 62 -2.40 19.30 8.76
N VAL A 63 -1.80 20.22 9.53
CA VAL A 63 -1.58 21.61 9.11
C VAL A 63 -0.79 21.70 7.79
N ASP A 64 0.13 20.76 7.55
CA ASP A 64 0.93 20.67 6.32
C ASP A 64 0.21 19.89 5.20
N GLY A 65 -1.05 19.51 5.39
CA GLY A 65 -1.86 18.82 4.39
C GLY A 65 -1.62 17.32 4.26
N TYR A 66 -1.06 16.66 5.27
CA TYR A 66 -0.84 15.19 5.28
C TYR A 66 -1.97 14.43 5.97
N VAL A 67 -2.32 13.25 5.49
CA VAL A 67 -3.28 12.35 6.16
C VAL A 67 -2.79 11.99 7.57
N THR A 68 -3.54 12.34 8.61
CA THR A 68 -3.17 12.12 10.02
C THR A 68 -3.65 10.79 10.59
N ASN A 69 -4.69 10.19 10.00
CA ASN A 69 -5.18 8.85 10.32
C ASN A 69 -5.25 8.04 9.02
N PRO A 70 -4.40 7.01 8.84
CA PRO A 70 -4.32 6.26 7.58
C PRO A 70 -5.68 5.76 7.09
N VAL A 71 -5.90 5.84 5.79
CA VAL A 71 -7.15 5.38 5.16
C VAL A 71 -7.07 3.86 4.98
N ALA A 72 -8.02 3.12 5.55
CA ALA A 72 -8.11 1.68 5.41
C ALA A 72 -8.93 1.30 4.18
N ASN A 73 -8.45 0.31 3.44
CA ASN A 73 -9.07 -0.27 2.24
C ASN A 73 -9.60 0.76 1.22
N PRO A 74 -8.80 1.76 0.81
CA PRO A 74 -9.27 2.80 -0.10
C PRO A 74 -9.73 2.25 -1.47
N HIS A 75 -9.28 1.06 -1.90
CA HIS A 75 -9.83 0.37 -3.07
C HIS A 75 -11.33 0.07 -2.97
N ARG A 76 -11.91 0.03 -1.76
CA ARG A 76 -13.32 -0.32 -1.52
C ARG A 76 -14.24 0.89 -1.34
N THR A 77 -13.71 2.12 -1.33
CA THR A 77 -14.44 3.31 -0.85
C THR A 77 -15.17 4.10 -1.95
N GLY A 78 -15.65 3.43 -3.01
CA GLY A 78 -16.49 4.08 -4.02
C GLY A 78 -15.78 5.15 -4.85
N PHE A 79 -14.47 4.98 -5.08
CA PHE A 79 -13.62 5.87 -5.88
C PHE A 79 -13.23 5.18 -7.19
N PRO A 80 -14.05 5.25 -8.27
CA PRO A 80 -13.89 4.39 -9.43
C PRO A 80 -12.52 4.46 -10.10
N ALA A 81 -11.90 5.65 -10.19
CA ALA A 81 -10.61 5.78 -10.87
C ALA A 81 -9.48 5.19 -10.03
N PHE A 82 -9.44 5.52 -8.74
CA PHE A 82 -8.48 5.00 -7.78
C PHE A 82 -8.65 3.50 -7.55
N SER A 83 -9.87 3.01 -7.35
CA SER A 83 -10.18 1.58 -7.20
C SER A 83 -9.73 0.77 -8.40
N THR A 84 -9.91 1.28 -9.62
CA THR A 84 -9.44 0.62 -10.86
C THR A 84 -7.92 0.52 -10.88
N VAL A 85 -7.22 1.63 -10.62
CA VAL A 85 -5.75 1.67 -10.62
C VAL A 85 -5.19 0.79 -9.51
N GLU A 86 -5.64 0.94 -8.26
CA GLU A 86 -5.15 0.15 -7.13
C GLU A 86 -5.41 -1.35 -7.35
N THR A 87 -6.60 -1.74 -7.82
CA THR A 87 -6.91 -3.16 -8.08
C THR A 87 -6.05 -3.74 -9.19
N THR A 88 -5.82 -2.97 -10.27
CA THR A 88 -4.93 -3.40 -11.36
C THR A 88 -3.51 -3.61 -10.85
N VAL A 89 -3.01 -2.67 -10.04
CA VAL A 89 -1.69 -2.76 -9.41
C VAL A 89 -1.62 -3.96 -8.46
N MET A 90 -2.60 -4.16 -7.59
CA MET A 90 -2.62 -5.28 -6.65
C MET A 90 -2.63 -6.64 -7.36
N ARG A 91 -3.30 -6.75 -8.52
CA ARG A 91 -3.34 -7.98 -9.33
C ARG A 91 -2.05 -8.22 -10.12
N ALA A 92 -1.42 -7.17 -10.62
CA ALA A 92 -0.17 -7.25 -11.37
C ALA A 92 1.07 -7.36 -10.45
N CYS A 93 0.94 -6.95 -9.19
CA CYS A 93 2.02 -6.94 -8.22
C CYS A 93 2.35 -8.37 -7.77
N PRO A 94 3.62 -8.80 -7.81
CA PRO A 94 4.03 -10.11 -7.32
C PRO A 94 4.06 -10.19 -5.78
N LEU A 95 3.37 -9.29 -5.07
CA LEU A 95 3.44 -9.19 -3.61
C LEU A 95 3.02 -10.50 -2.93
N VAL A 96 1.97 -11.16 -3.42
CA VAL A 96 1.54 -12.45 -2.85
C VAL A 96 2.64 -13.49 -3.02
N GLU A 97 3.17 -13.68 -4.23
CA GLU A 97 4.26 -14.62 -4.51
C GLU A 97 5.51 -14.32 -3.66
N VAL A 98 5.85 -13.03 -3.49
CA VAL A 98 6.94 -12.56 -2.64
C VAL A 98 6.70 -12.96 -1.19
N VAL A 99 5.50 -12.71 -0.65
CA VAL A 99 5.15 -13.07 0.74
C VAL A 99 5.15 -14.58 0.93
N GLU A 100 4.58 -15.35 0.00
CA GLU A 100 4.57 -16.81 0.05
C GLU A 100 5.99 -17.38 0.05
N THR A 101 6.89 -16.81 -0.77
CA THR A 101 8.31 -17.17 -0.79
C THR A 101 9.00 -16.88 0.55
N LEU A 102 8.68 -15.75 1.19
CA LEU A 102 9.30 -15.35 2.45
C LEU A 102 8.79 -16.18 3.64
N LEU A 103 7.51 -16.55 3.64
CA LEU A 103 6.85 -17.26 4.73
C LEU A 103 6.81 -18.79 4.57
N ASP A 104 7.20 -19.31 3.40
CA ASP A 104 7.12 -20.75 3.07
C ASP A 104 5.70 -21.32 3.26
N GLY A 105 4.71 -20.56 2.78
CA GLY A 105 3.30 -20.91 2.96
C GLY A 105 2.37 -19.99 2.17
N PRO A 106 1.07 -20.35 2.08
CA PRO A 106 0.09 -19.59 1.32
C PRO A 106 -0.19 -18.21 1.94
N ALA A 107 -0.47 -17.22 1.10
CA ALA A 107 -0.78 -15.86 1.55
C ALA A 107 -2.00 -15.27 0.82
N ALA A 108 -2.70 -14.36 1.49
CA ALA A 108 -3.82 -13.61 0.93
C ALA A 108 -3.78 -12.15 1.37
N MET A 109 -4.20 -11.25 0.48
CA MET A 109 -4.38 -9.84 0.81
C MET A 109 -5.68 -9.65 1.59
N LEU A 110 -5.57 -9.41 2.89
CA LEU A 110 -6.74 -9.14 3.74
C LEU A 110 -7.13 -7.65 3.73
N GLN A 111 -6.13 -6.76 3.74
CA GLN A 111 -6.33 -5.33 3.97
C GLN A 111 -5.22 -4.50 3.33
N SER A 112 -5.59 -3.36 2.75
CA SER A 112 -4.65 -2.31 2.34
C SER A 112 -4.87 -1.04 3.17
N ALA A 113 -3.84 -0.21 3.29
CA ALA A 113 -3.95 1.08 3.95
C ALA A 113 -3.03 2.11 3.30
N TYR A 114 -3.50 3.35 3.23
CA TYR A 114 -2.73 4.48 2.71
C TYR A 114 -2.21 5.35 3.85
N TYR A 115 -0.90 5.57 3.87
CA TYR A 115 -0.18 6.36 4.85
C TYR A 115 0.51 7.53 4.16
N GLU A 116 0.49 8.70 4.77
CA GLU A 116 1.41 9.79 4.46
C GLU A 116 2.34 10.00 5.65
N SER A 117 3.61 10.32 5.38
CA SER A 117 4.55 10.77 6.39
C SER A 117 4.81 12.26 6.18
N SER A 118 4.62 13.05 7.24
CA SER A 118 4.99 14.48 7.27
C SER A 118 6.51 14.68 7.32
N ARG A 119 7.28 13.65 7.67
CA ARG A 119 8.74 13.65 7.61
C ARG A 119 9.18 12.86 6.38
N GLY A 120 9.75 13.57 5.41
CA GLY A 120 10.38 12.96 4.25
C GLY A 120 11.65 12.23 4.65
N THR A 121 11.55 11.02 5.20
CA THR A 121 12.68 10.09 5.24
C THR A 121 12.22 8.65 5.51
N LEU A 122 12.23 7.83 4.46
CA LEU A 122 12.60 6.43 4.56
C LEU A 122 13.79 6.25 3.60
N THR A 123 14.97 6.71 4.03
CA THR A 123 16.26 6.30 3.45
C THR A 123 16.73 5.03 4.17
#